data_AF-A0A0N5DBZ4-F1
#
_entry.id   AF-A0A0N5DBZ4-F1
#
_cell.length_a   1.000
_cell.length_b   1.000
_cell.length_c   1.000
_cell.angle_alpha   90.00
_cell.angle_beta   90.00
_cell.angle_gamma   90.00
#
_symmetry.space_group_name_H-M   'P 1'
#
loop_
_entity.id
_entity.type
_entity.pdbx_description
1 polymer ?
#
loop_
_entity_poly.entity_id
_entity_poly.type
_entity_poly.pdbx_seq_one_letter_code
_entity_poly.pdbx_strand_id
1 'polypeptide(L)'
;MICRVARRYLKRQESKVSRWHLYKVEAVRRWTTVGRWCSNMKIYLIPWEAKIKKIESHYGSVVSSYFTFLRWVLSVNITMTVIMMLFVTIPEWLADSRDDPERFNRTYHIKGYFEYSLLFYGYYSSETFFGDTVQYSVPVAYFIVNLFILGYSFFVILRKMASNARQSKLAGGKAEQYVFNWKLFAGWDYSIGNPETAANDVMASVNKFREVIAEYNVNRKKKFELVF
;
A
#
# COMPACT_ATOMS: atom_id res chain seq x y z
N MET A 1 16.12 -19.43 -44.63
CA MET A 1 16.11 -18.34 -45.64
C MET A 1 15.33 -17.09 -45.17
N ILE A 2 14.18 -17.25 -44.53
CA ILE A 2 13.24 -16.18 -44.14
C ILE A 2 13.84 -15.13 -43.16
N CYS A 3 14.55 -15.55 -42.10
CA CYS A 3 15.21 -14.61 -41.17
C CYS A 3 16.31 -13.74 -41.80
N ARG A 4 16.89 -14.13 -42.94
CA ARG A 4 17.86 -13.29 -43.66
C ARG A 4 17.16 -12.22 -44.48
N VAL A 5 16.00 -12.56 -45.05
CA VAL A 5 15.17 -11.64 -45.83
C VAL A 5 14.52 -10.58 -44.93
N ALA A 6 13.95 -10.98 -43.79
CA ALA A 6 13.36 -10.05 -42.81
C ALA A 6 14.38 -9.04 -42.26
N ARG A 7 15.62 -9.46 -42.02
CA ARG A 7 16.72 -8.57 -41.61
C ARG A 7 17.07 -7.51 -42.66
N ARG A 8 16.98 -7.84 -43.96
CA ARG A 8 17.21 -6.89 -45.05
C ARG A 8 16.06 -5.87 -45.16
N TYR A 9 14.82 -6.29 -44.94
CA TYR A 9 13.66 -5.38 -44.89
C TYR A 9 13.74 -4.40 -43.72
N LEU A 10 14.14 -4.86 -42.52
CA LEU A 10 14.34 -4.01 -41.35
C LEU A 10 15.42 -2.94 -41.60
N LYS A 11 16.59 -3.31 -42.13
CA LYS A 11 17.67 -2.35 -42.45
C LYS A 11 17.24 -1.26 -43.46
N ARG A 12 16.34 -1.58 -44.39
CA ARG A 12 15.79 -0.62 -45.37
C ARG A 12 14.76 0.34 -44.78
N GLN A 13 14.05 -0.09 -43.74
CA GLN A 13 13.13 0.78 -43.00
C GLN A 13 13.89 1.66 -42.00
N GLU A 14 14.93 1.12 -41.36
CA GLU A 14 15.77 1.78 -40.35
C GLU A 14 16.48 3.05 -40.88
N SER A 15 16.84 3.09 -42.17
CA SER A 15 17.45 4.29 -42.79
C SER A 15 16.45 5.41 -43.11
N LYS A 16 15.14 5.13 -43.14
CA LYS A 16 14.09 6.11 -43.46
C LYS A 16 13.42 6.71 -42.23
N VAL A 17 13.61 6.12 -41.05
CA VAL A 17 13.01 6.62 -39.80
C VAL A 17 13.95 7.63 -39.14
N SER A 18 13.40 8.78 -38.75
CA SER A 18 14.11 9.79 -37.97
C SER A 18 14.76 9.16 -36.73
N ARG A 19 16.03 9.46 -36.46
CA ARG A 19 16.81 8.95 -35.31
C ARG A 19 16.08 9.18 -33.98
N TRP A 20 15.29 10.25 -33.88
CA TRP A 20 14.43 10.55 -32.73
C TRP A 20 13.30 9.54 -32.52
N HIS A 21 12.73 9.02 -33.61
CA HIS A 21 11.69 8.00 -33.55
C HIS A 21 12.26 6.67 -33.07
N LEU A 22 13.48 6.33 -33.53
CA LEU A 22 14.21 5.15 -33.08
C LEU A 22 14.52 5.22 -31.57
N TYR A 23 15.05 6.36 -31.10
CA TYR A 23 15.37 6.56 -29.69
C TYR A 23 14.12 6.49 -28.79
N LYS A 24 12.99 7.07 -29.24
CA LYS A 24 11.70 6.95 -28.53
C LYS A 24 11.22 5.50 -28.44
N VAL A 25 11.28 4.75 -29.54
CA VAL A 25 10.86 3.35 -29.58
C VAL A 25 11.75 2.48 -28.69
N GLU A 26 13.07 2.71 -28.68
CA GLU A 26 14.00 2.02 -27.79
C GLU A 26 13.77 2.36 -26.32
N ALA A 27 13.52 3.64 -26.01
CA ALA A 27 13.20 4.08 -24.65
C ALA A 27 11.91 3.39 -24.16
N VAL A 28 10.84 3.41 -24.94
CA VAL A 28 9.57 2.73 -24.59
C VAL A 28 9.77 1.23 -24.41
N ARG A 29 10.58 0.59 -25.26
CA ARG A 29 10.90 -0.84 -25.14
C ARG A 29 11.69 -1.14 -23.86
N ARG A 30 12.64 -0.28 -23.48
CA ARG A 30 13.36 -0.38 -22.20
C ARG A 30 12.42 -0.18 -21.01
N TRP A 31 11.57 0.85 -21.04
CA TRP A 31 10.58 1.12 -19.99
C TRP A 31 9.62 -0.04 -19.76
N THR A 32 9.10 -0.64 -20.83
CA THR A 32 8.22 -1.82 -20.74
C THR A 32 8.95 -3.05 -20.19
N THR A 33 10.22 -3.23 -20.52
CA THR A 33 11.05 -4.35 -20.03
C THR A 33 11.39 -4.18 -18.55
N VAL A 34 11.77 -2.96 -18.14
CA VAL A 34 11.99 -2.60 -16.74
C VAL A 34 10.70 -2.74 -15.92
N GLY A 35 9.56 -2.31 -16.47
CA GLY A 35 8.25 -2.47 -15.82
C GLY A 35 7.89 -3.94 -15.57
N ARG A 36 8.18 -4.84 -16.53
CA ARG A 36 8.03 -6.29 -16.34
C ARG A 36 9.00 -6.84 -15.29
N TRP A 37 10.23 -6.36 -15.27
CA TRP A 37 11.21 -6.71 -14.24
C TRP A 37 10.77 -6.29 -12.85
N CYS A 38 10.26 -5.07 -12.68
CA CYS A 38 9.68 -4.62 -11.41
C CYS A 38 8.43 -5.42 -11.03
N SER A 39 7.62 -5.86 -11.99
CA SER A 39 6.48 -6.76 -11.72
C SER A 39 6.93 -8.14 -11.27
N ASN A 40 7.98 -8.69 -11.90
CA ASN A 40 8.56 -9.97 -11.50
C ASN A 40 9.26 -9.86 -10.14
N MET A 41 9.99 -8.78 -9.88
CA MET A 41 10.54 -8.50 -8.56
C MET A 41 9.45 -8.29 -7.51
N LYS A 42 8.30 -7.68 -7.85
CA LYS A 42 7.13 -7.65 -6.96
C LYS A 42 6.65 -9.05 -6.58
N ILE A 43 6.73 -10.03 -7.49
CA ILE A 43 6.38 -11.42 -7.21
C ILE A 43 7.36 -12.05 -6.20
N TYR A 44 8.66 -11.73 -6.29
CA TYR A 44 9.68 -12.16 -5.31
C TYR A 44 9.65 -11.36 -3.99
N LEU A 45 9.23 -10.09 -4.03
CA LEU A 45 8.98 -9.21 -2.89
C LEU A 45 7.66 -9.53 -2.17
N ILE A 46 7.05 -10.67 -2.50
CA ILE A 46 6.04 -11.33 -1.68
C ILE A 46 6.71 -12.49 -0.93
N PRO A 47 7.63 -12.26 0.04
CA PRO A 47 7.80 -13.31 1.02
C PRO A 47 6.46 -13.44 1.76
N TRP A 48 6.18 -14.60 2.34
CA TRP A 48 5.04 -14.84 3.24
C TRP A 48 3.58 -14.80 2.71
N GLU A 49 3.21 -14.46 1.46
CA GLU A 49 1.76 -14.58 1.10
C GLU A 49 1.26 -16.02 1.11
N ALA A 50 2.06 -16.99 0.68
CA ALA A 50 1.71 -18.40 0.79
C ALA A 50 1.51 -18.82 2.27
N LYS A 51 2.26 -18.19 3.20
CA LYS A 51 2.10 -18.43 4.64
C LYS A 51 0.82 -17.77 5.17
N ILE A 52 0.52 -16.54 4.78
CA ILE A 52 -0.73 -15.84 5.15
C ILE A 52 -1.94 -16.63 4.62
N LYS A 53 -1.91 -17.10 3.38
CA LYS A 53 -3.00 -17.89 2.79
C LYS A 53 -3.19 -19.24 3.48
N LYS A 54 -2.10 -19.86 3.96
CA LYS A 54 -2.17 -21.07 4.79
C LYS A 54 -2.81 -20.77 6.15
N ILE A 55 -2.48 -19.63 6.77
CA ILE A 55 -3.10 -19.18 8.03
C ILE A 55 -4.59 -18.85 7.82
N GLU A 56 -4.96 -18.22 6.71
CA GLU A 56 -6.36 -17.95 6.35
C GLU A 56 -7.19 -19.23 6.25
N SER A 57 -6.62 -20.27 5.66
CA SER A 57 -7.30 -21.57 5.53
C SER A 57 -7.52 -22.27 6.88
N HIS A 58 -6.69 -22.02 7.90
CA HIS A 58 -6.79 -22.66 9.21
C HIS A 58 -7.56 -21.81 10.24
N TYR A 59 -7.39 -20.50 10.22
CA TYR A 59 -7.89 -19.57 11.25
C TYR A 59 -8.95 -18.59 10.73
N GLY A 60 -9.27 -18.65 9.43
CA GLY A 60 -10.28 -17.83 8.80
C GLY A 60 -9.80 -16.43 8.39
N SER A 61 -10.72 -15.70 7.73
CA SER A 61 -10.45 -14.40 7.11
C SER A 61 -10.08 -13.31 8.11
N VAL A 62 -10.56 -13.38 9.36
CA VAL A 62 -10.30 -12.36 10.39
C VAL A 62 -8.81 -12.33 10.75
N VAL A 63 -8.23 -13.50 11.05
CA VAL A 63 -6.81 -13.62 11.40
C VAL A 63 -5.91 -13.28 10.21
N SER A 64 -6.29 -13.69 8.99
CA SER A 64 -5.55 -13.34 7.75
C SER A 64 -5.50 -11.84 7.48
N SER A 65 -6.59 -11.12 7.80
CA SER A 65 -6.67 -9.66 7.57
C SER A 65 -5.66 -8.87 8.41
N TYR A 66 -5.36 -9.33 9.65
CA TYR A 66 -4.34 -8.74 10.51
C TYR A 66 -2.95 -8.82 9.88
N PHE A 67 -2.53 -10.00 9.41
CA PHE A 67 -1.22 -10.18 8.77
C PHE A 67 -1.11 -9.41 7.45
N THR A 68 -2.22 -9.30 6.72
CA THR A 68 -2.28 -8.51 5.48
C THR A 68 -2.11 -7.02 5.74
N PHE A 69 -2.71 -6.51 6.82
CA PHE A 69 -2.52 -5.14 7.28
C PHE A 69 -1.08 -4.91 7.78
N LEU A 70 -0.56 -5.80 8.61
CA LEU A 70 0.81 -5.72 9.14
C LEU A 70 1.85 -5.68 8.02
N ARG A 71 1.69 -6.54 6.99
CA ARG A 71 2.53 -6.52 5.79
C ARG A 71 2.52 -5.15 5.10
N TRP A 72 1.34 -4.56 4.96
CA TRP A 72 1.21 -3.27 4.32
C TRP A 72 1.90 -2.17 5.13
N VAL A 73 1.71 -2.14 6.45
CA VAL A 73 2.39 -1.18 7.35
C VAL A 73 3.90 -1.34 7.29
N LEU A 74 4.41 -2.58 7.36
CA LEU A 74 5.84 -2.86 7.24
C LEU A 74 6.41 -2.41 5.89
N SER A 75 5.69 -2.66 4.80
CA SER A 75 6.13 -2.23 3.46
C SER A 75 6.21 -0.71 3.34
N VAL A 76 5.27 0.02 3.94
CA VAL A 76 5.27 1.49 3.98
C VAL A 76 6.46 2.00 4.80
N ASN A 77 6.71 1.41 5.97
CA ASN A 77 7.84 1.77 6.83
C ASN A 77 9.19 1.49 6.15
N ILE A 78 9.37 0.34 5.50
CA ILE A 78 10.59 0.04 4.73
C ILE A 78 10.79 1.06 3.60
N THR A 79 9.72 1.49 2.94
CA THR A 79 9.83 2.51 1.88
C THR A 79 10.29 3.84 2.46
N MET A 80 9.78 4.23 3.64
CA MET A 80 10.20 5.45 4.33
C MET A 80 11.65 5.40 4.78
N THR A 81 12.12 4.27 5.30
CA THR A 81 13.52 4.12 5.71
C THR A 81 14.46 4.15 4.51
N VAL A 82 14.09 3.53 3.38
CA VAL A 82 14.89 3.61 2.14
C VAL A 82 14.97 5.05 1.62
N ILE A 83 13.86 5.79 1.62
CA ILE A 83 13.86 7.21 1.22
C ILE A 83 14.77 8.03 2.16
N MET A 84 14.67 7.81 3.47
CA MET A 84 15.53 8.48 4.45
C MET A 84 17.01 8.15 4.25
N MET A 85 17.34 6.87 4.03
CA MET A 85 18.72 6.48 3.80
C MET A 85 19.30 7.12 2.53
N LEU A 86 18.52 7.20 1.46
CA LEU A 86 18.95 7.78 0.18
C LEU A 86 19.14 9.30 0.25
N PHE A 87 18.23 10.02 0.92
CA PHE A 87 18.20 11.48 0.88
C PHE A 87 18.84 12.16 2.10
N VAL A 88 18.95 11.49 3.24
CA VAL A 88 19.47 12.07 4.48
C VAL A 88 20.76 11.39 4.90
N THR A 89 20.73 10.06 5.08
CA THR A 89 21.90 9.33 5.61
C THR A 89 23.08 9.30 4.64
N ILE A 90 22.87 9.05 3.34
CA ILE A 90 23.95 8.96 2.35
C ILE A 90 24.66 10.32 2.15
N PRO A 91 23.94 11.45 1.97
CA PRO A 91 24.58 12.77 1.88
C PRO A 91 25.34 13.17 3.14
N GLU A 92 24.80 12.86 4.32
CA GLU A 92 25.47 13.14 5.60
C GLU A 92 26.74 12.28 5.79
N TRP A 93 26.67 10.99 5.47
CA TRP A 93 27.83 10.10 5.52
C TRP A 93 28.94 10.54 4.55
N LEU A 94 28.57 11.02 3.35
CA LEU A 94 29.50 11.55 2.36
C LEU A 94 30.12 12.89 2.80
N ALA A 95 29.38 13.70 3.55
CA ALA A 95 29.86 14.96 4.11
C ALA A 95 30.81 14.73 5.31
N ASP A 96 30.49 13.81 6.21
CA ASP A 96 31.32 13.46 7.38
C ASP A 96 32.64 12.79 6.96
N SER A 97 32.63 11.99 5.88
CA SER A 97 33.84 11.37 5.31
C SER A 97 34.83 12.37 4.70
N ARG A 98 34.43 13.64 4.53
CA ARG A 98 35.27 14.71 3.95
C ARG A 98 35.87 15.64 5.00
N ASP A 99 35.41 15.57 6.25
CA ASP A 99 35.90 16.38 7.37
C ASP A 99 36.88 15.60 8.27
N ASP A 100 37.71 16.33 9.02
CA ASP A 100 38.85 15.85 9.81
C ASP A 100 38.61 14.57 10.66
N PRO A 101 39.64 13.70 10.82
CA PRO A 101 39.55 12.42 11.52
C PRO A 101 39.10 12.50 13.00
N GLU A 102 39.19 13.68 13.63
CA GLU A 102 38.67 13.91 14.99
C GLU A 102 37.14 13.94 15.07
N ARG A 103 36.45 14.29 13.97
CA ARG A 103 34.99 14.33 13.91
C ARG A 103 34.42 12.92 13.79
N PHE A 104 35.04 12.11 12.94
CA PHE A 104 34.78 10.67 12.81
C PHE A 104 34.88 9.96 14.18
N ASN A 105 35.96 10.17 14.93
CA ASN A 105 36.14 9.48 16.21
C ASN A 105 35.11 9.89 17.29
N ARG A 106 34.60 11.14 17.26
CA ARG A 106 33.51 11.61 18.15
C ARG A 106 32.14 11.03 17.77
N THR A 107 31.87 10.88 16.48
CA THR A 107 30.64 10.26 15.95
C THR A 107 30.54 8.78 16.37
N TYR A 108 31.65 8.04 16.34
CA TYR A 108 31.67 6.62 16.68
C TYR A 108 31.58 6.33 18.19
N HIS A 109 32.14 7.19 19.04
CA HIS A 109 32.31 6.87 20.47
C HIS A 109 31.17 7.32 21.41
N ILE A 110 30.32 8.28 21.05
CA ILE A 110 29.33 8.87 22.00
C ILE A 110 27.87 8.55 21.65
N LYS A 111 27.56 8.00 20.46
CA LYS A 111 26.20 8.10 19.88
C LYS A 111 25.62 6.83 19.22
N GLY A 112 26.28 5.69 19.35
CA GLY A 112 26.09 4.52 18.48
C GLY A 112 24.78 3.73 18.55
N TYR A 113 23.82 4.02 19.45
CA TYR A 113 22.64 3.15 19.61
C TYR A 113 21.27 3.85 19.56
N PHE A 114 21.15 5.14 19.92
CA PHE A 114 19.85 5.82 20.04
C PHE A 114 19.61 6.94 19.01
N GLU A 115 20.59 7.24 18.15
CA GLU A 115 20.51 8.37 17.23
C GLU A 115 19.76 8.08 15.91
N TYR A 116 19.43 6.81 15.63
CA TYR A 116 18.56 6.44 14.49
C TYR A 116 17.09 6.82 14.68
N SER A 117 16.73 7.45 15.81
CA SER A 117 15.40 7.98 16.01
C SER A 117 15.30 9.38 15.42
N LEU A 118 14.33 9.57 14.52
CA LEU A 118 13.94 10.77 13.75
C LEU A 118 13.71 12.08 14.54
N LEU A 119 14.13 12.17 15.80
CA LEU A 119 13.69 13.20 16.73
C LEU A 119 14.82 14.05 17.32
N PHE A 120 16.10 13.71 17.09
CA PHE A 120 17.19 14.42 17.76
C PHE A 120 17.85 15.49 16.86
N TYR A 121 17.29 16.71 16.94
CA TYR A 121 17.78 17.92 16.26
C TYR A 121 19.20 18.36 16.70
N GLY A 122 19.67 17.91 17.88
CA GLY A 122 20.89 18.40 18.54
C GLY A 122 22.24 17.93 17.95
N TYR A 123 22.27 17.23 16.82
CA TYR A 123 23.51 16.81 16.15
C TYR A 123 23.96 17.73 15.01
N TYR A 124 23.03 18.50 14.44
CA TYR A 124 23.29 19.22 13.20
C TYR A 124 24.04 20.52 13.46
N SER A 125 25.30 20.56 13.04
CA SER A 125 26.09 21.80 12.99
C SER A 125 25.38 22.83 12.11
N SER A 126 25.31 24.08 12.58
CA SER A 126 24.73 25.22 11.87
C SER A 126 25.56 25.68 10.67
N GLU A 127 26.71 25.06 10.43
CA GLU A 127 27.63 25.40 9.36
C GLU A 127 27.03 25.02 7.99
N THR A 128 26.86 26.01 7.13
CA THR A 128 26.40 25.85 5.74
C THR A 128 27.54 25.35 4.87
N PHE A 129 27.58 24.05 4.57
CA PHE A 129 28.60 23.51 3.66
C PHE A 129 28.00 22.91 2.39
N PHE A 130 28.22 23.60 1.28
CA PHE A 130 28.47 23.07 -0.07
C PHE A 130 29.20 24.20 -0.83
N GLY A 131 30.48 23.99 -1.18
CA GLY A 131 31.45 25.04 -1.52
C GLY A 131 30.96 26.16 -2.46
N ASP A 132 31.42 27.40 -2.18
CA ASP A 132 31.30 28.70 -2.88
C ASP A 132 30.05 29.09 -3.69
N THR A 133 29.12 28.20 -3.99
CA THR A 133 28.03 28.44 -4.94
C THR A 133 26.65 28.00 -4.42
N VAL A 134 26.55 27.06 -3.46
CA VAL A 134 25.25 26.60 -2.94
C VAL A 134 25.27 26.40 -1.42
N GLN A 135 24.75 27.37 -0.67
CA GLN A 135 24.59 27.26 0.79
C GLN A 135 23.44 26.29 1.13
N TYR A 136 23.77 25.10 1.65
CA TYR A 136 22.79 24.12 2.10
C TYR A 136 22.70 24.10 3.63
N SER A 137 21.59 24.60 4.17
CA SER A 137 21.33 24.55 5.62
C SER A 137 20.79 23.17 6.01
N VAL A 138 21.65 22.35 6.59
CA VAL A 138 21.31 20.99 7.07
C VAL A 138 20.07 20.97 7.98
N PRO A 139 19.87 21.91 8.92
CA PRO A 139 18.67 21.93 9.77
C PRO A 139 17.36 22.18 9.00
N VAL A 140 17.40 23.04 7.98
CA VAL A 140 16.21 23.36 7.16
C VAL A 140 15.87 22.19 6.26
N ALA A 141 16.87 21.57 5.64
CA ALA A 141 16.68 20.37 4.84
C ALA A 141 16.05 19.23 5.63
N TYR A 142 16.52 19.01 6.86
CA TYR A 142 15.96 18.01 7.76
C TYR A 142 14.47 18.27 8.05
N PHE A 143 14.12 19.51 8.37
CA PHE A 143 12.73 19.91 8.62
C PHE A 143 11.83 19.67 7.40
N ILE A 144 12.29 20.08 6.21
CA ILE A 144 11.54 19.93 4.96
C ILE A 144 11.37 18.45 4.59
N VAL A 145 12.42 17.64 4.72
CA VAL A 145 12.35 16.20 4.45
C VAL A 145 11.39 15.49 5.42
N ASN A 146 11.44 15.83 6.71
CA ASN A 146 10.49 15.30 7.69
C ASN A 146 9.05 15.71 7.38
N LEU A 147 8.82 16.96 6.97
CA LEU A 147 7.50 17.43 6.55
C LEU A 147 6.99 16.64 5.34
N PHE A 148 7.86 16.38 4.35
CA PHE A 148 7.52 15.56 3.19
C PHE A 148 7.20 14.11 3.55
N ILE A 149 7.94 13.51 4.48
CA ILE A 149 7.70 12.13 4.94
C ILE A 149 6.40 12.03 5.71
N LEU A 150 6.11 13.00 6.58
CA LEU A 150 4.83 13.08 7.27
C LEU A 150 3.68 13.24 6.27
N GLY A 151 3.80 14.17 5.31
CA GLY A 151 2.79 14.35 4.26
C GLY A 151 2.58 13.11 3.39
N TYR A 152 3.67 12.45 2.98
CA TYR A 152 3.63 11.22 2.18
C TYR A 152 2.99 10.07 2.95
N SER A 153 3.38 9.87 4.22
CA SER A 153 2.81 8.84 5.09
C SER A 153 1.30 9.01 5.23
N PHE A 154 0.86 10.21 5.54
CA PHE A 154 -0.53 10.57 5.70
C PHE A 154 -1.33 10.33 4.41
N PHE A 155 -0.80 10.76 3.27
CA PHE A 155 -1.44 10.57 1.97
C PHE A 155 -1.58 9.08 1.59
N VAL A 156 -0.52 8.29 1.81
CA VAL A 156 -0.54 6.84 1.54
C VAL A 156 -1.56 6.12 2.43
N ILE A 157 -1.60 6.47 3.72
CA ILE A 157 -2.59 5.93 4.68
C ILE A 157 -4.01 6.30 4.24
N LEU A 158 -4.27 7.56 3.95
CA LEU A 158 -5.59 8.03 3.50
C LEU A 158 -6.04 7.31 2.23
N ARG A 159 -5.16 7.20 1.22
CA ARG A 159 -5.49 6.51 -0.03
C ARG A 159 -5.82 5.04 0.21
N LYS A 160 -5.08 4.38 1.11
CA LYS A 160 -5.33 2.98 1.46
C LYS A 160 -6.65 2.82 2.21
N MET A 161 -6.93 3.70 3.17
CA MET A 161 -8.19 3.70 3.93
C MET A 161 -9.40 3.95 3.02
N ALA A 162 -9.30 4.92 2.11
CA ALA A 162 -10.34 5.20 1.12
C ALA A 162 -10.59 4.01 0.19
N SER A 163 -9.52 3.34 -0.26
CA SER A 163 -9.65 2.10 -1.05
C SER A 163 -10.30 0.98 -0.24
N ASN A 164 -9.94 0.83 1.03
CA ASN A 164 -10.47 -0.21 1.91
C ASN A 164 -11.97 0.03 2.20
N ALA A 165 -12.34 1.27 2.47
CA ALA A 165 -13.74 1.70 2.63
C ALA A 165 -14.56 1.55 1.34
N ARG A 166 -13.93 1.72 0.17
CA ARG A 166 -14.61 1.45 -1.11
C ARG A 166 -14.81 -0.05 -1.33
N GLN A 167 -13.83 -0.86 -0.97
CA GLN A 167 -13.93 -2.33 -1.07
C GLN A 167 -14.97 -2.90 -0.10
N SER A 168 -15.12 -2.34 1.10
CA SER A 168 -16.20 -2.74 2.02
C SER A 168 -17.58 -2.38 1.47
N LYS A 169 -17.74 -1.22 0.83
CA LYS A 169 -18.99 -0.85 0.15
C LYS A 169 -19.31 -1.72 -1.07
N LEU A 170 -18.30 -2.08 -1.87
CA LEU A 170 -18.47 -2.98 -3.03
C LEU A 170 -18.75 -4.43 -2.62
N ALA A 171 -18.24 -4.86 -1.46
CA ALA A 171 -18.64 -6.12 -0.83
C ALA A 171 -20.08 -6.09 -0.30
N GLY A 172 -20.72 -4.91 -0.24
CA GLY A 172 -22.13 -4.74 0.11
C GLY A 172 -23.09 -5.61 -0.70
N GLY A 173 -22.83 -5.83 -1.99
CA GLY A 173 -23.65 -6.75 -2.80
C GLY A 173 -23.60 -8.22 -2.34
N LYS A 174 -22.51 -8.66 -1.68
CA LYS A 174 -22.42 -9.98 -1.04
C LYS A 174 -22.97 -9.97 0.38
N ALA A 175 -22.84 -8.86 1.11
CA ALA A 175 -23.46 -8.71 2.42
C ALA A 175 -24.98 -8.70 2.33
N GLU A 176 -25.56 -8.08 1.30
CA GLU A 176 -27.00 -8.15 0.98
C GLU A 176 -27.46 -9.58 0.69
N GLN A 177 -26.59 -10.43 0.14
CA GLN A 177 -26.87 -11.84 -0.12
C GLN A 177 -26.96 -12.68 1.18
N TYR A 178 -26.32 -12.25 2.27
CA TYR A 178 -26.32 -12.96 3.55
C TYR A 178 -27.13 -12.25 4.65
N VAL A 179 -28.03 -11.32 4.30
CA VAL A 179 -28.87 -10.59 5.27
C VAL A 179 -29.67 -11.53 6.17
N PHE A 180 -30.15 -12.64 5.60
CA PHE A 180 -30.85 -13.66 6.35
C PHE A 180 -29.95 -14.35 7.39
N ASN A 181 -28.69 -14.62 7.02
CA ASN A 181 -27.78 -15.41 7.84
C ASN A 181 -27.39 -14.66 9.12
N TRP A 182 -27.05 -13.37 9.02
CA TRP A 182 -26.70 -12.58 10.21
C TRP A 182 -27.91 -12.31 11.11
N LYS A 183 -29.11 -12.12 10.54
CA LYS A 183 -30.35 -11.98 11.34
C LYS A 183 -30.72 -13.26 12.07
N LEU A 184 -30.43 -14.43 11.47
CA LEU A 184 -30.60 -15.73 12.13
C LEU A 184 -29.61 -15.90 13.28
N PHE A 185 -28.32 -15.61 13.05
CA PHE A 185 -27.29 -15.78 14.07
C PHE A 185 -27.37 -14.75 15.21
N ALA A 186 -27.79 -13.52 14.91
CA ALA A 186 -27.91 -12.45 15.90
C ALA A 186 -29.33 -12.31 16.50
N GLY A 187 -30.30 -13.11 16.03
CA GLY A 187 -31.68 -13.09 16.52
C GLY A 187 -31.91 -13.94 17.78
N TRP A 188 -30.86 -14.59 18.27
CA TRP A 188 -30.90 -15.38 19.48
C TRP A 188 -30.67 -14.48 20.72
N ASP A 189 -31.55 -14.53 21.72
CA ASP A 189 -31.38 -13.87 23.02
C ASP A 189 -31.57 -14.86 24.19
N TYR A 190 -30.49 -15.14 24.96
CA TYR A 190 -30.53 -16.03 26.15
C TYR A 190 -30.96 -15.29 27.43
N SER A 191 -31.09 -13.96 27.38
CA SER A 191 -31.31 -13.12 28.58
C SER A 191 -32.78 -12.96 28.96
N ILE A 192 -33.71 -13.44 28.13
CA ILE A 192 -35.15 -13.33 28.36
C ILE A 192 -35.63 -14.47 29.27
N GLY A 193 -36.00 -14.13 30.51
CA GLY A 193 -36.56 -15.07 31.49
C GLY A 193 -38.10 -15.10 31.57
N ASN A 194 -38.79 -14.09 31.04
CA ASN A 194 -40.26 -14.01 31.10
C ASN A 194 -40.89 -14.66 29.85
N PRO A 195 -41.81 -15.65 30.00
CA PRO A 195 -42.46 -16.31 28.87
C PRO A 195 -43.25 -15.35 27.96
N GLU A 196 -43.88 -14.30 28.50
CA GLU A 196 -44.61 -13.33 27.67
C GLU A 196 -43.68 -12.48 26.80
N THR A 197 -42.54 -12.07 27.35
CA THR A 197 -41.50 -11.34 26.60
C THR A 197 -40.86 -12.21 25.54
N ALA A 198 -40.64 -13.50 25.82
CA ALA A 198 -40.11 -14.45 24.85
C ALA A 198 -41.07 -14.65 23.67
N ALA A 199 -42.37 -14.76 23.92
CA ALA A 199 -43.37 -14.87 22.86
C ALA A 199 -43.40 -13.62 21.96
N ASN A 200 -43.29 -12.42 22.56
CA ASN A 200 -43.22 -11.16 21.83
C ASN A 200 -41.95 -11.06 20.96
N ASP A 201 -40.79 -11.49 21.48
CA ASP A 201 -39.53 -11.44 20.74
C ASP A 201 -39.47 -12.47 19.59
N VAL A 202 -40.05 -13.66 19.81
CA VAL A 202 -40.24 -14.65 18.72
C VAL A 202 -41.14 -14.08 17.63
N MET A 203 -42.26 -13.46 18.00
CA MET A 203 -43.18 -12.86 17.02
C MET A 203 -42.54 -11.68 16.27
N ALA A 204 -41.75 -10.85 16.97
CA ALA A 204 -40.97 -9.77 16.37
C ALA A 204 -39.91 -10.31 15.40
N SER A 205 -39.21 -11.39 15.77
CA SER A 205 -38.23 -12.06 14.92
C SER A 205 -38.86 -12.65 13.66
N VAL A 206 -40.01 -13.33 13.78
CA VAL A 206 -40.78 -13.83 12.63
C VAL A 206 -41.19 -12.69 11.70
N ASN A 207 -41.65 -11.56 12.24
CA ASN A 207 -42.00 -10.39 11.42
C ASN A 207 -40.79 -9.80 10.69
N LYS A 208 -39.64 -9.68 11.36
CA LYS A 208 -38.37 -9.26 10.72
C LYS A 208 -37.98 -10.17 9.56
N PHE A 209 -38.17 -11.49 9.68
CA PHE A 209 -37.89 -12.42 8.58
C PHE A 209 -38.90 -12.30 7.44
N ARG A 210 -40.20 -12.15 7.75
CA ARG A 210 -41.25 -11.94 6.76
C ARG A 210 -41.01 -10.67 5.94
N GLU A 211 -40.61 -9.59 6.59
CA GLU A 211 -40.27 -8.32 5.95
C GLU A 211 -39.11 -8.49 4.96
N VAL A 212 -38.03 -9.15 5.37
CA VAL A 212 -36.86 -9.41 4.50
C VAL A 212 -37.23 -10.30 3.30
N ILE A 213 -38.07 -11.32 3.50
CA ILE A 213 -38.55 -12.17 2.40
C ILE A 213 -39.44 -11.37 1.44
N ALA A 214 -40.30 -10.50 1.97
CA ALA A 214 -41.16 -9.64 1.17
C ALA A 214 -40.34 -8.65 0.33
N GLU A 215 -39.36 -7.97 0.93
CA GLU A 215 -38.43 -7.08 0.23
C GLU A 215 -37.67 -7.82 -0.89
N TYR A 216 -37.17 -9.04 -0.60
CA TYR A 216 -36.49 -9.85 -1.60
C TYR A 216 -37.40 -10.20 -2.78
N ASN A 217 -38.65 -10.58 -2.50
CA ASN A 217 -39.64 -10.89 -3.55
C ASN A 217 -39.97 -9.67 -4.41
N VAL A 218 -40.10 -8.48 -3.82
CA VAL A 218 -40.34 -7.22 -4.54
C VAL A 218 -39.14 -6.86 -5.42
N ASN A 219 -37.92 -6.91 -4.87
CA ASN A 219 -36.70 -6.64 -5.63
C ASN A 219 -36.50 -7.64 -6.77
N ARG A 220 -36.83 -8.92 -6.55
CA ARG A 220 -36.79 -9.94 -7.60
C ARG A 220 -37.76 -9.62 -8.73
N LYS A 221 -39.01 -9.22 -8.44
CA LYS A 221 -40.00 -8.82 -9.45
C LYS A 221 -39.54 -7.61 -10.27
N LYS A 222 -39.08 -6.54 -9.61
CA LYS A 222 -38.50 -5.36 -10.29
C LYS A 222 -37.35 -5.71 -11.23
N LYS A 223 -36.52 -6.68 -10.85
CA LYS A 223 -35.40 -7.15 -11.68
C LYS A 223 -35.87 -7.91 -12.93
N PHE A 224 -36.98 -8.64 -12.85
CA PHE A 224 -37.58 -9.30 -14.02
C PHE A 224 -38.23 -8.29 -14.97
N GLU A 225 -38.92 -7.28 -14.43
CA GLU A 225 -39.55 -6.19 -15.22
C GLU A 225 -38.53 -5.27 -15.92
N LEU A 226 -37.29 -5.21 -15.45
CA LEU A 226 -36.21 -4.43 -16.09
C LEU A 226 -35.46 -5.20 -17.19
N VAL A 227 -35.71 -6.50 -17.34
CA VAL A 227 -35.00 -7.40 -18.27
C VAL A 227 -35.87 -7.78 -19.48
N PHE A 228 -37.18 -7.55 -19.41
CA PHE A 228 -38.15 -7.67 -20.50
C PHE A 228 -38.71 -6.30 -20.87
#